data_AF-A0A958W9Q9-F1
#
_entry.id   AF-A0A958W9Q9-F1
#
_cell.length_a   1.000
_cell.length_b   1.000
_cell.length_c   1.000
_cell.angle_alpha   90.00
_cell.angle_beta   90.00
_cell.angle_gamma   90.00
#
_symmetry.space_group_name_H-M   'P 1'
#
loop_
_entity.id
_entity.type
_entity.pdbx_description
1 polymer ?
#
loop_
_entity_poly.entity_id
_entity_poly.type
_entity_poly.pdbx_seq_one_letter_code
_entity_poly.pdbx_strand_id
1 'polypeptide(L)'
;MNKVRSFSKLLGLLIIGSVMLQSCSKNITVFNRSTPVKDLKVEQLNFDYMTIKSKVEFKEAHKTTNATAQIRLKKDSVIWFNLSGALGVQGVRGIITKDSVKVINKVEKQYYAYDFKEVSKEFQFPIDFELIQAIVVGDMPKPLNDDSNAKIIGKRYVIKQNIDNFRITNYIGQENMKLEEVNVTEKETDNSLKLLYKDFRPIDNQGIPYSIFASLIHHNEFGELETQLSIDHSKVETSDKPIKFPFTVPKKYEVQ
;
A
#
# COMPACT_ATOMS: atom_id res chain seq x y z
N MET A 1 -61.69 41.33 48.78
CA MET A 1 -61.06 40.29 49.61
C MET A 1 -61.12 38.96 48.89
N ASN A 2 -59.95 38.36 48.70
CA ASN A 2 -59.66 36.94 48.49
C ASN A 2 -60.07 36.29 47.16
N LYS A 3 -59.53 36.87 46.08
CA LYS A 3 -58.81 36.11 45.03
C LYS A 3 -57.58 35.45 45.69
N VAL A 4 -57.09 34.34 45.12
CA VAL A 4 -55.88 33.60 45.51
C VAL A 4 -56.12 32.51 46.57
N ARG A 5 -56.52 31.32 46.12
CA ARG A 5 -55.99 30.01 46.60
C ARG A 5 -56.69 28.85 45.88
N SER A 6 -56.29 28.61 44.63
CA SER A 6 -56.37 27.28 44.01
C SER A 6 -55.40 27.23 42.83
N PHE A 7 -54.13 27.51 43.12
CA PHE A 7 -53.07 27.63 42.11
C PHE A 7 -51.80 26.89 42.56
N SER A 8 -51.95 25.70 43.19
CA SER A 8 -50.79 24.94 43.66
C SER A 8 -50.88 23.41 43.61
N LYS A 9 -51.85 22.83 42.88
CA LYS A 9 -51.89 21.35 42.69
C LYS A 9 -52.15 20.87 41.26
N LEU A 10 -52.06 21.75 40.26
CA LEU A 10 -52.21 21.41 38.84
C LEU A 10 -51.04 21.89 37.96
N LEU A 11 -49.87 22.13 38.56
CA LEU A 11 -48.64 22.52 37.87
C LEU A 11 -47.48 21.58 38.25
N GLY A 12 -47.76 20.28 38.37
CA GLY A 12 -46.78 19.26 38.74
C GLY A 12 -46.80 18.02 37.85
N LEU A 13 -47.49 18.07 36.70
CA LEU A 13 -47.70 16.90 35.83
C LEU A 13 -47.64 17.23 34.33
N LEU A 14 -46.92 18.31 33.98
CA LEU A 14 -46.70 18.74 32.59
C LEU A 14 -45.22 19.04 32.30
N ILE A 15 -44.28 18.34 32.97
CA ILE A 15 -42.83 18.40 32.68
C ILE A 15 -42.23 16.98 32.53
N ILE A 16 -43.04 15.96 32.17
CA ILE A 16 -42.53 14.59 31.93
C ILE A 16 -42.95 14.07 30.53
N GLY A 17 -43.14 14.97 29.56
CA GLY A 17 -43.68 14.58 28.24
C GLY A 17 -43.06 15.23 27.02
N SER A 18 -41.90 15.89 27.14
CA SER A 18 -41.29 16.62 26.02
C SER A 18 -39.80 16.35 25.80
N VAL A 19 -39.27 15.23 26.31
CA VAL A 19 -37.97 14.71 25.85
C VAL A 19 -38.24 13.54 24.92
N MET A 20 -38.97 13.81 23.83
CA MET A 20 -38.84 13.00 22.63
C MET A 20 -37.45 13.30 22.09
N LEU A 21 -36.51 12.42 22.43
CA LEU A 21 -35.23 12.28 21.77
C LEU A 21 -35.50 12.13 20.27
N GLN A 22 -35.48 13.24 19.53
CA GLN A 22 -35.14 13.19 18.13
C GLN A 22 -33.65 12.84 18.05
N SER A 23 -33.39 11.54 18.25
CA SER A 23 -32.26 10.86 17.67
C SER A 23 -32.45 10.96 16.17
N CYS A 24 -31.98 12.06 15.60
CA CYS A 24 -31.76 12.18 14.19
C CYS A 24 -30.62 11.18 13.92
N SER A 25 -30.95 9.93 13.64
CA SER A 25 -30.02 9.02 13.02
C SER A 25 -29.64 9.71 11.72
N LYS A 26 -28.46 10.37 11.70
CA LYS A 26 -27.86 10.82 10.47
C LYS A 26 -27.66 9.57 9.64
N ASN A 27 -28.66 9.25 8.82
CA ASN A 27 -28.52 8.33 7.73
C ASN A 27 -27.40 8.93 6.89
N ILE A 28 -26.20 8.37 7.02
CA ILE A 28 -25.06 8.71 6.17
C ILE A 28 -25.53 8.31 4.79
N THR A 29 -26.06 9.30 4.08
CA THR A 29 -26.51 9.14 2.70
C THR A 29 -25.21 9.02 1.93
N VAL A 30 -24.80 7.79 1.62
CA VAL A 30 -23.66 7.53 0.75
C VAL A 30 -24.02 8.10 -0.61
N PHE A 31 -23.51 9.30 -0.91
CA PHE A 31 -23.76 10.00 -2.15
C PHE A 31 -23.00 9.25 -3.25
N ASN A 32 -23.68 8.30 -3.91
CA ASN A 32 -23.15 7.55 -5.04
C ASN A 32 -23.10 8.46 -6.28
N ARG A 33 -22.15 9.40 -6.30
CA ARG A 33 -21.85 10.18 -7.49
C ARG A 33 -20.89 9.36 -8.36
N SER A 34 -21.30 9.04 -9.59
CA SER A 34 -20.42 8.48 -10.60
C SER A 34 -19.57 9.61 -11.19
N THR A 35 -18.24 9.48 -11.12
CA THR A 35 -17.30 10.40 -11.76
C THR A 35 -16.71 9.68 -12.97
N PRO A 36 -16.70 10.29 -14.17
CA PRO A 36 -15.98 9.72 -15.31
C PRO A 36 -14.52 9.50 -14.93
N VAL A 37 -14.01 8.28 -15.10
CA VAL A 37 -12.66 7.92 -14.64
C VAL A 37 -11.57 8.69 -15.38
N LYS A 38 -11.83 9.05 -16.65
CA LYS A 38 -10.96 9.88 -17.48
C LYS A 38 -10.60 11.25 -16.88
N ASP A 39 -11.44 11.78 -15.99
CA ASP A 39 -11.23 13.09 -15.37
C ASP A 39 -10.52 12.96 -13.99
N LEU A 40 -10.32 11.73 -13.51
CA LEU A 40 -9.71 11.46 -12.22
C LEU A 40 -8.17 11.39 -12.35
N LYS A 41 -7.50 12.43 -11.83
CA LYS A 41 -6.04 12.47 -11.74
C LYS A 41 -5.60 11.91 -10.39
N VAL A 42 -5.14 10.66 -10.38
CA VAL A 42 -4.51 10.06 -9.20
C VAL A 42 -3.06 10.54 -9.12
N GLU A 43 -2.66 11.07 -7.97
CA GLU A 43 -1.35 11.66 -7.76
C GLU A 43 -0.27 10.58 -7.67
N GLN A 44 0.54 10.45 -8.73
CA GLN A 44 1.71 9.55 -8.77
C GLN A 44 2.97 10.32 -8.34
N LEU A 45 3.94 9.64 -7.73
CA LEU A 45 5.19 10.25 -7.30
C LEU A 45 6.12 10.50 -8.50
N ASN A 46 6.58 11.73 -8.65
CA ASN A 46 7.54 12.12 -9.67
C ASN A 46 8.91 12.44 -9.07
N PHE A 47 9.94 11.75 -9.55
CA PHE A 47 11.32 11.88 -9.09
C PHE A 47 12.26 11.30 -10.14
N ASP A 48 13.50 11.80 -10.21
CA ASP A 48 14.56 11.16 -11.00
C ASP A 48 15.25 10.06 -10.18
N TYR A 49 15.74 10.45 -9.00
CA TYR A 49 16.42 9.57 -8.06
C TYR A 49 15.84 9.71 -6.66
N MET A 50 15.84 8.60 -5.91
CA MET A 50 15.36 8.56 -4.53
C MET A 50 16.24 7.67 -3.67
N THR A 51 16.43 8.05 -2.42
CA THR A 51 17.01 7.20 -1.38
C THR A 51 16.06 7.09 -0.21
N ILE A 52 15.89 5.87 0.30
CA ILE A 52 14.96 5.55 1.38
C ILE A 52 15.68 4.72 2.44
N LYS A 53 15.43 5.02 3.70
CA LYS A 53 15.76 4.16 4.83
C LYS A 53 14.48 3.65 5.46
N SER A 54 14.35 2.33 5.62
CA SER A 54 13.13 1.72 6.16
C SER A 54 13.43 0.65 7.19
N LYS A 55 12.49 0.42 8.10
CA LYS A 55 12.34 -0.86 8.79
C LYS A 55 11.42 -1.73 7.95
N VAL A 56 11.74 -3.01 7.86
CA VAL A 56 10.98 -3.99 7.10
C VAL A 56 10.74 -5.20 7.98
N GLU A 57 9.48 -5.61 8.07
CA GLU A 57 9.08 -6.89 8.63
C GLU A 57 8.51 -7.75 7.50
N PHE A 58 9.08 -8.92 7.31
CA PHE A 58 8.60 -9.92 6.36
C PHE A 58 8.10 -11.13 7.15
N LYS A 59 6.85 -11.51 6.95
CA LYS A 59 6.20 -12.58 7.69
C LYS A 59 5.63 -13.61 6.74
N GLU A 60 6.02 -14.85 6.97
CA GLU A 60 5.54 -16.06 6.33
C GLU A 60 4.89 -16.94 7.40
N ALA A 61 4.23 -18.04 6.99
CA ALA A 61 3.45 -18.91 7.88
C ALA A 61 4.14 -19.28 9.22
N HIS A 62 5.46 -19.48 9.21
CA HIS A 62 6.22 -19.92 10.39
C HIS A 62 7.44 -19.06 10.71
N LYS A 63 7.61 -17.92 10.04
CA LYS A 63 8.82 -17.12 10.15
C LYS A 63 8.49 -15.64 10.05
N THR A 64 9.06 -14.86 10.97
CA THR A 64 9.08 -13.41 10.88
C THR A 64 10.53 -12.94 10.85
N THR A 65 10.87 -12.18 9.81
CA THR A 65 12.20 -11.64 9.59
C THR A 65 12.14 -10.12 9.63
N ASN A 66 12.92 -9.53 10.53
CA ASN A 66 13.05 -8.09 10.66
C ASN A 66 14.37 -7.60 10.06
N ALA A 67 14.32 -6.52 9.28
CA ALA A 67 15.49 -5.92 8.67
C ALA A 67 15.41 -4.39 8.65
N THR A 68 16.56 -3.74 8.59
CA THR A 68 16.68 -2.37 8.12
C THR A 68 17.06 -2.37 6.65
N ALA A 69 16.31 -1.65 5.83
CA ALA A 69 16.56 -1.49 4.41
C ALA A 69 17.14 -0.12 4.10
N GLN A 70 18.16 -0.09 3.25
CA GLN A 70 18.56 1.10 2.50
C GLN A 70 18.19 0.86 1.04
N ILE A 71 17.31 1.68 0.50
CA ILE A 71 16.79 1.55 -0.87
C ILE A 71 17.25 2.76 -1.66
N ARG A 72 17.61 2.54 -2.92
CA ARG A 72 17.92 3.57 -3.90
C ARG A 72 17.11 3.29 -5.15
N LEU A 73 16.44 4.29 -5.67
CA LEU A 73 15.64 4.19 -6.88
C LEU A 73 16.17 5.16 -7.92
N LYS A 74 16.20 4.72 -9.17
CA LYS A 74 16.03 5.59 -10.34
C LYS A 74 14.67 5.24 -10.92
N LYS A 75 13.79 6.23 -11.05
CA LYS A 75 12.42 6.02 -11.50
C LYS A 75 12.38 5.25 -12.82
N ASP A 76 11.49 4.26 -12.87
CA ASP A 76 11.22 3.42 -14.03
C ASP A 76 12.46 2.75 -14.61
N SER A 77 13.47 2.42 -13.78
CA SER A 77 14.74 1.89 -14.29
C SER A 77 15.43 0.92 -13.34
N VAL A 78 15.67 1.30 -12.09
CA VAL A 78 16.41 0.45 -11.15
C VAL A 78 16.00 0.69 -9.71
N ILE A 79 15.86 -0.41 -8.96
CA ILE A 79 15.73 -0.42 -7.51
C ILE A 79 16.92 -1.19 -6.97
N TRP A 80 17.76 -0.51 -6.22
CA TRP A 80 18.86 -1.13 -5.48
C TRP A 80 18.52 -1.13 -4.02
N PHE A 81 18.86 -2.22 -3.32
CA PHE A 81 18.63 -2.29 -1.90
C PHE A 81 19.72 -3.02 -1.16
N ASN A 82 19.86 -2.70 0.13
CA ASN A 82 20.69 -3.43 1.06
C ASN A 82 19.91 -3.64 2.36
N LEU A 83 19.72 -4.91 2.73
CA LEU A 83 19.09 -5.31 3.98
C LEU A 83 20.16 -5.68 5.01
N SER A 84 19.99 -5.16 6.21
CA SER A 84 20.80 -5.52 7.37
C SER A 84 19.90 -6.01 8.50
N GLY A 85 20.30 -7.10 9.15
CA GLY A 85 19.62 -7.60 10.35
C GLY A 85 19.94 -6.76 11.58
N ALA A 86 19.65 -7.31 12.76
CA ALA A 86 20.05 -6.71 14.03
C ALA A 86 21.57 -6.41 14.08
N LEU A 87 21.96 -5.34 14.77
CA LEU A 87 23.36 -4.89 14.92
C LEU A 87 24.07 -4.48 13.61
N GLY A 88 23.33 -4.25 12.51
CA GLY A 88 23.89 -3.68 11.27
C GLY A 88 24.68 -4.66 10.40
N VAL A 89 24.60 -5.97 10.69
CA VAL A 89 25.22 -7.01 9.87
C VAL A 89 24.53 -7.01 8.50
N GLN A 90 25.28 -6.68 7.44
CA GLN A 90 24.75 -6.65 6.07
C GLN A 90 24.44 -8.07 5.61
N GLY A 91 23.15 -8.41 5.53
CA GLY A 91 22.70 -9.75 5.18
C GLY A 91 22.54 -9.92 3.68
N VAL A 92 21.85 -8.97 3.04
CA VAL A 92 21.42 -9.10 1.64
C VAL A 92 21.65 -7.80 0.89
N ARG A 93 22.14 -7.89 -0.35
CA ARG A 93 22.14 -6.77 -1.30
C ARG A 93 21.45 -7.21 -2.57
N GLY A 94 20.54 -6.39 -3.08
CA GLY A 94 19.88 -6.65 -4.34
C GLY A 94 19.90 -5.48 -5.30
N ILE A 95 19.70 -5.81 -6.57
CA ILE A 95 19.42 -4.87 -7.64
C ILE A 95 18.29 -5.46 -8.49
N ILE A 96 17.27 -4.66 -8.74
CA ILE A 96 16.11 -4.99 -9.54
C ILE A 96 16.09 -4.02 -10.71
N THR A 97 16.10 -4.56 -11.92
CA THR A 97 15.94 -3.85 -13.18
C THR A 97 14.63 -4.27 -13.83
N LYS A 98 14.26 -3.69 -14.98
CA LYS A 98 13.02 -4.03 -15.68
C LYS A 98 12.91 -5.50 -16.10
N ASP A 99 14.04 -6.19 -16.21
CA ASP A 99 14.16 -7.53 -16.74
C ASP A 99 14.60 -8.57 -15.70
N SER A 100 15.16 -8.15 -14.56
CA SER A 100 15.79 -9.10 -13.64
C SER A 100 15.79 -8.64 -12.18
N VAL A 101 15.79 -9.63 -11.29
CA VAL A 101 16.03 -9.50 -9.86
C VAL A 101 17.34 -10.23 -9.54
N LYS A 102 18.34 -9.50 -9.05
CA LYS A 102 19.65 -10.06 -8.68
C LYS A 102 19.91 -9.82 -7.21
N VAL A 103 20.27 -10.88 -6.49
CA VAL A 103 20.42 -10.86 -5.03
C VAL A 103 21.73 -11.51 -4.62
N ILE A 104 22.46 -10.86 -3.73
CA ILE A 104 23.66 -11.37 -3.07
C ILE A 104 23.30 -11.59 -1.60
N ASN A 105 23.21 -12.85 -1.19
CA ASN A 105 23.15 -13.22 0.22
C ASN A 105 24.58 -13.31 0.77
N LYS A 106 24.99 -12.32 1.57
CA LYS A 106 26.34 -12.23 2.12
C LYS A 106 26.59 -13.19 3.29
N VAL A 107 25.52 -13.62 3.96
CA VAL A 107 25.58 -14.57 5.07
C VAL A 107 25.93 -15.95 4.53
N GLU A 108 25.19 -16.39 3.51
CA GLU A 108 25.35 -17.72 2.90
C GLU A 108 26.34 -17.73 1.74
N LYS A 109 26.84 -16.55 1.33
CA LYS A 109 27.73 -16.36 0.17
C LYS A 109 27.13 -16.88 -1.14
N GLN A 110 25.83 -16.69 -1.31
CA GLN A 110 25.09 -17.10 -2.49
C GLN A 110 24.71 -15.90 -3.35
N TYR A 111 24.63 -16.14 -4.65
CA TYR A 111 24.17 -15.19 -5.65
C TYR A 111 23.02 -15.80 -6.44
N TYR A 112 21.94 -15.05 -6.53
CA TYR A 112 20.72 -15.41 -7.24
C TYR A 112 20.47 -14.40 -8.35
N ALA A 113 20.06 -14.88 -9.52
CA ALA A 113 19.66 -14.04 -10.64
C ALA A 113 18.42 -14.63 -11.30
N TYR A 114 17.29 -13.93 -11.14
CA TYR A 114 16.00 -14.37 -11.65
C TYR A 114 15.46 -13.38 -12.68
N ASP A 115 14.73 -13.88 -13.67
CA ASP A 115 13.80 -13.06 -14.43
C ASP A 115 12.44 -12.93 -13.70
N PHE A 116 11.55 -12.06 -14.17
CA PHE A 116 10.24 -11.88 -13.54
C PHE A 116 9.27 -13.06 -13.74
N LYS A 117 9.52 -13.97 -14.69
CA LYS A 117 8.72 -15.20 -14.82
C LYS A 117 9.03 -16.15 -13.67
N GLU A 118 10.31 -16.29 -13.33
CA GLU A 118 10.76 -17.08 -12.19
C GLU A 118 10.25 -16.50 -10.87
N VAL A 119 10.38 -15.18 -10.68
CA VAL A 119 9.84 -14.49 -9.50
C VAL A 119 8.32 -14.67 -9.40
N SER A 120 7.60 -14.49 -10.50
CA SER A 120 6.14 -14.65 -10.50
C SER A 120 5.71 -16.08 -10.20
N LYS A 121 6.49 -17.08 -10.64
CA LYS A 121 6.25 -18.49 -10.35
C LYS A 121 6.42 -18.80 -8.87
N GLU A 122 7.47 -18.28 -8.23
CA GLU A 122 7.74 -18.50 -6.81
C GLU A 122 6.60 -17.99 -5.92
N PHE A 123 6.12 -16.77 -6.19
CA PHE A 123 5.03 -16.16 -5.43
C PHE A 123 3.64 -16.52 -5.95
N GLN A 124 3.55 -17.27 -7.06
CA GLN A 124 2.30 -17.63 -7.74
C GLN A 124 1.40 -16.40 -7.98
N PHE A 125 2.02 -15.28 -8.33
CA PHE A 125 1.39 -14.00 -8.59
C PHE A 125 2.24 -13.23 -9.60
N PRO A 126 1.65 -12.50 -10.57
CA PRO A 126 2.43 -11.73 -11.52
C PRO A 126 3.13 -10.57 -10.82
N ILE A 127 4.44 -10.69 -10.68
CA ILE A 127 5.30 -9.67 -10.10
C ILE A 127 6.20 -9.15 -11.22
N ASP A 128 6.12 -7.84 -11.44
CA ASP A 128 6.97 -7.10 -12.37
C ASP A 128 7.69 -5.94 -11.66
N PHE A 129 8.56 -5.24 -12.38
CA PHE A 129 9.30 -4.10 -11.84
C PHE A 129 8.36 -3.00 -11.37
N GLU A 130 7.33 -2.71 -12.16
CA GLU A 130 6.35 -1.66 -11.92
C GLU A 130 5.59 -1.88 -10.60
N LEU A 131 5.17 -3.12 -10.31
CA LEU A 131 4.52 -3.49 -9.05
C LEU A 131 5.46 -3.26 -7.87
N ILE A 132 6.72 -3.70 -7.96
CA ILE A 132 7.69 -3.53 -6.86
C ILE A 132 7.96 -2.04 -6.62
N GLN A 133 8.14 -1.25 -7.68
CA GLN A 133 8.32 0.20 -7.55
C GLN A 133 7.09 0.85 -6.91
N ALA A 134 5.88 0.52 -7.38
CA ALA A 134 4.62 1.04 -6.88
C ALA A 134 4.39 0.72 -5.40
N ILE A 135 4.73 -0.50 -4.96
CA ILE A 135 4.70 -0.88 -3.54
C ILE A 135 5.61 0.03 -2.72
N VAL A 136 6.84 0.28 -3.16
CA VAL A 136 7.80 1.09 -2.42
C VAL A 136 7.39 2.56 -2.33
N VAL A 137 6.82 3.13 -3.40
CA VAL A 137 6.56 4.58 -3.47
C VAL A 137 5.11 4.98 -3.22
N GLY A 138 4.18 4.03 -3.14
CA GLY A 138 2.76 4.32 -2.93
C GLY A 138 2.00 4.74 -4.17
N ASP A 139 2.45 4.27 -5.34
CA ASP A 139 1.87 4.59 -6.64
C ASP A 139 0.90 3.50 -7.11
N MET A 140 0.12 3.78 -8.15
CA MET A 140 -0.78 2.76 -8.71
C MET A 140 0.03 1.70 -9.45
N PRO A 141 -0.17 0.41 -9.16
CA PRO A 141 0.59 -0.67 -9.80
C PRO A 141 0.20 -0.87 -11.27
N LYS A 142 -1.01 -0.45 -11.66
CA LYS A 142 -1.50 -0.46 -13.04
C LYS A 142 -2.20 0.87 -13.36
N PRO A 143 -2.01 1.43 -14.57
CA PRO A 143 -2.68 2.67 -14.96
C PRO A 143 -4.19 2.46 -15.10
N LEU A 144 -4.94 3.57 -15.07
CA LEU A 144 -6.37 3.56 -15.40
C LEU A 144 -6.57 3.21 -16.89
N ASN A 145 -7.64 2.49 -17.19
CA ASN A 145 -8.04 2.12 -18.55
C ASN A 145 -9.50 2.51 -18.82
N ASP A 146 -9.95 2.37 -20.06
CA ASP A 146 -11.31 2.79 -20.46
C ASP A 146 -12.42 2.00 -19.75
N ASP A 147 -12.13 0.77 -19.32
CA ASP A 147 -13.05 -0.10 -18.56
C ASP A 147 -13.10 0.23 -17.05
N SER A 148 -12.27 1.19 -16.61
CA SER A 148 -12.23 1.58 -15.22
C SER A 148 -13.52 2.31 -14.81
N ASN A 149 -14.06 1.99 -13.64
CA ASN A 149 -15.25 2.66 -13.09
C ASN A 149 -14.93 3.28 -11.73
N ALA A 150 -15.21 4.57 -11.56
CA ALA A 150 -15.01 5.27 -10.30
C ALA A 150 -16.34 5.69 -9.66
N LYS A 151 -16.43 5.46 -8.36
CA LYS A 151 -17.50 5.96 -7.50
C LYS A 151 -16.90 6.65 -6.29
N ILE A 152 -17.62 7.63 -5.76
CA ILE A 152 -17.28 8.23 -4.47
C ILE A 152 -17.97 7.42 -3.37
N ILE A 153 -17.19 6.92 -2.41
CA ILE A 153 -17.70 6.24 -1.21
C ILE A 153 -17.01 6.86 0.01
N GLY A 154 -17.79 7.59 0.82
CA GLY A 154 -17.25 8.35 1.95
C GLY A 154 -16.23 9.41 1.49
N LYS A 155 -15.02 9.36 2.06
CA LYS A 155 -13.89 10.25 1.73
C LYS A 155 -12.95 9.73 0.64
N ARG A 156 -13.35 8.68 -0.09
CA ARG A 156 -12.50 8.01 -1.09
C ARG A 156 -13.16 7.96 -2.45
N TYR A 157 -12.35 8.04 -3.50
CA TYR A 157 -12.71 7.47 -4.79
C TYR A 157 -12.41 5.98 -4.75
N VAL A 158 -13.37 5.16 -5.17
CA VAL A 158 -13.23 3.72 -5.32
C VAL A 158 -13.26 3.41 -6.80
N ILE A 159 -12.11 3.00 -7.33
CA ILE A 159 -11.92 2.72 -8.74
C ILE A 159 -11.80 1.21 -8.91
N LYS A 160 -12.66 0.63 -9.75
CA LYS A 160 -12.62 -0.79 -10.10
C LYS A 160 -12.08 -0.96 -11.52
N GLN A 161 -11.17 -1.91 -11.70
CA GLN A 161 -10.59 -2.29 -12.98
C GLN A 161 -10.66 -3.80 -13.17
N ASN A 162 -10.80 -4.22 -14.41
CA ASN A 162 -10.53 -5.60 -14.83
C ASN A 162 -9.33 -5.54 -15.76
N ILE A 163 -8.28 -6.30 -15.44
CA ILE A 163 -7.08 -6.41 -16.26
C ILE A 163 -6.75 -7.89 -16.34
N ASP A 164 -6.78 -8.44 -17.55
CA ASP A 164 -6.57 -9.87 -17.79
C ASP A 164 -7.44 -10.75 -16.85
N ASN A 165 -6.82 -11.66 -16.11
CA ASN A 165 -7.48 -12.52 -15.13
C ASN A 165 -7.62 -11.89 -13.73
N PHE A 166 -7.38 -10.59 -13.56
CA PHE A 166 -7.46 -9.90 -12.26
C PHE A 166 -8.64 -8.92 -12.15
N ARG A 167 -9.22 -8.84 -10.94
CA ARG A 167 -10.11 -7.78 -10.47
C ARG A 167 -9.30 -6.88 -9.53
N ILE A 168 -9.22 -5.58 -9.83
CA ILE A 168 -8.46 -4.61 -9.05
C ILE A 168 -9.43 -3.56 -8.50
N THR A 169 -9.35 -3.26 -7.21
CA THR A 169 -10.05 -2.15 -6.57
C THR A 169 -9.05 -1.23 -5.90
N ASN A 170 -8.94 0.00 -6.41
CA ASN A 170 -8.11 1.06 -5.85
C ASN A 170 -8.96 2.02 -5.03
N TYR A 171 -8.42 2.45 -3.89
CA TYR A 171 -9.03 3.42 -3.00
C TYR A 171 -8.14 4.65 -2.94
N ILE A 172 -8.64 5.77 -3.46
CA ILE A 172 -7.90 7.03 -3.56
C ILE A 172 -8.47 8.02 -2.56
N GLY A 173 -7.63 8.62 -1.73
CA GLY A 173 -8.03 9.69 -0.81
C GLY A 173 -8.46 10.94 -1.57
N GLN A 174 -9.61 11.53 -1.19
CA GLN A 174 -10.10 12.75 -1.87
C GLN A 174 -9.29 14.00 -1.55
N GLU A 175 -8.57 14.01 -0.42
CA GLU A 175 -7.89 15.22 0.07
C GLU A 175 -6.53 15.44 -0.63
N ASN A 176 -5.79 14.37 -0.90
CA ASN A 176 -4.45 14.41 -1.49
C ASN A 176 -4.34 13.67 -2.83
N MET A 177 -5.44 13.07 -3.31
CA MET A 177 -5.49 12.26 -4.52
C MET A 177 -4.51 11.08 -4.54
N LYS A 178 -4.03 10.63 -3.37
CA LYS A 178 -3.10 9.51 -3.23
C LYS A 178 -3.82 8.17 -3.10
N LEU A 179 -3.16 7.13 -3.59
CA LEU A 179 -3.59 5.75 -3.43
C LEU A 179 -3.41 5.33 -1.96
N GLU A 180 -4.50 5.01 -1.28
CA GLU A 180 -4.48 4.57 0.13
C GLU A 180 -4.56 3.06 0.28
N GLU A 181 -5.19 2.37 -0.68
CA GLU A 181 -5.38 0.92 -0.64
C GLU A 181 -5.58 0.34 -2.05
N VAL A 182 -5.02 -0.84 -2.28
CA VAL A 182 -5.27 -1.67 -3.47
C VAL A 182 -5.71 -3.04 -2.99
N ASN A 183 -6.79 -3.57 -3.55
CA ASN A 183 -7.13 -4.98 -3.44
C ASN A 183 -7.16 -5.59 -4.85
N VAL A 184 -6.33 -6.60 -5.08
CA VAL A 184 -6.26 -7.39 -6.30
C VAL A 184 -6.74 -8.80 -5.99
N THR A 185 -7.59 -9.36 -6.83
CA THR A 185 -8.03 -10.75 -6.75
C THR A 185 -7.96 -11.39 -8.13
N GLU A 186 -7.27 -12.52 -8.22
CA GLU A 186 -7.26 -13.38 -9.39
C GLU A 186 -8.62 -14.08 -9.54
N LYS A 187 -9.20 -14.06 -10.73
CA LYS A 187 -10.57 -14.52 -10.96
C LYS A 187 -10.74 -16.04 -10.86
N GLU A 188 -9.68 -16.79 -11.12
CA GLU A 188 -9.72 -18.24 -11.27
C GLU A 188 -9.38 -18.98 -9.97
N THR A 189 -8.47 -18.41 -9.18
CA THR A 189 -7.88 -19.04 -7.99
C THR A 189 -8.28 -18.34 -6.69
N ASP A 190 -8.87 -17.15 -6.78
CA ASP A 190 -9.06 -16.20 -5.68
C ASP A 190 -7.76 -15.79 -4.95
N ASN A 191 -6.58 -16.08 -5.51
CA ASN A 191 -5.32 -15.51 -5.05
C ASN A 191 -5.43 -13.99 -4.99
N SER A 192 -4.92 -13.37 -3.93
CA SER A 192 -5.14 -11.95 -3.71
C SER A 192 -3.92 -11.22 -3.20
N LEU A 193 -3.78 -9.97 -3.64
CA LEU A 193 -2.79 -9.02 -3.13
C LEU A 193 -3.54 -7.84 -2.54
N LYS A 194 -3.23 -7.51 -1.29
CA LYS A 194 -3.69 -6.30 -0.62
C LYS A 194 -2.51 -5.38 -0.35
N LEU A 195 -2.63 -4.13 -0.76
CA LEU A 195 -1.68 -3.06 -0.43
C LEU A 195 -2.40 -1.99 0.40
N LEU A 196 -1.75 -1.50 1.45
CA LEU A 196 -2.23 -0.42 2.29
C LEU A 196 -1.13 0.62 2.46
N TYR A 197 -1.48 1.88 2.26
CA TYR A 197 -0.59 3.02 2.37
C TYR A 197 -1.12 4.01 3.41
N LYS A 198 -0.28 4.37 4.37
CA LYS A 198 -0.63 5.24 5.50
C LYS A 198 0.52 6.22 5.79
N ASP A 199 0.20 7.21 6.63
CA ASP A 199 1.15 8.23 7.09
C ASP A 199 1.84 8.93 5.91
N PHE A 200 1.03 9.54 5.04
CA PHE A 200 1.56 10.33 3.93
C PHE A 200 2.28 11.56 4.45
N ARG A 201 3.54 11.72 4.07
CA ARG A 201 4.36 12.88 4.42
C ARG A 201 4.84 13.61 3.17
N PRO A 202 5.03 14.93 3.23
CA PRO A 202 5.49 15.70 2.10
C PRO A 202 6.98 15.42 1.79
N ILE A 203 7.29 15.28 0.51
CA ILE A 203 8.62 15.29 -0.08
C ILE A 203 8.56 16.08 -1.40
N ASP A 204 9.32 17.16 -1.52
CA ASP A 204 9.29 18.07 -2.68
C ASP A 204 7.87 18.42 -3.16
N ASN A 205 7.00 18.82 -2.21
CA ASN A 205 5.58 19.14 -2.43
C ASN A 205 4.68 17.97 -2.88
N GLN A 206 5.16 16.74 -2.84
CA GLN A 206 4.40 15.53 -3.16
C GLN A 206 4.22 14.67 -1.91
N GLY A 207 3.16 13.87 -1.84
CA GLY A 207 2.98 12.91 -0.75
C GLY A 207 3.68 11.57 -1.01
N ILE A 208 4.37 11.02 -0.02
CA ILE A 208 4.85 9.62 -0.03
C ILE A 208 4.37 8.91 1.25
N PRO A 209 3.90 7.66 1.18
CA PRO A 209 3.53 6.93 2.40
C PRO A 209 4.76 6.58 3.23
N TYR A 210 4.66 6.76 4.54
CA TYR A 210 5.71 6.30 5.46
C TYR A 210 5.41 4.95 6.09
N SER A 211 4.17 4.45 5.98
CA SER A 211 3.80 3.11 6.44
C SER A 211 3.08 2.37 5.32
N ILE A 212 3.66 1.23 4.92
CA ILE A 212 3.19 0.39 3.82
C ILE A 212 2.97 -1.00 4.38
N PHE A 213 1.84 -1.61 4.04
CA PHE A 213 1.57 -3.01 4.31
C PHE A 213 1.15 -3.70 3.02
N ALA A 214 1.79 -4.81 2.69
CA ALA A 214 1.38 -5.71 1.63
C ALA A 214 1.05 -7.09 2.22
N SER A 215 -0.05 -7.70 1.79
CA SER A 215 -0.40 -9.09 2.09
C SER A 215 -0.71 -9.80 0.79
N LEU A 216 0.01 -10.89 0.53
CA LEU A 216 -0.24 -11.80 -0.57
C LEU A 216 -0.84 -13.08 0.02
N ILE A 217 -2.05 -13.39 -0.39
CA ILE A 217 -2.78 -14.60 -0.01
C ILE A 217 -2.85 -15.50 -1.23
N HIS A 218 -2.35 -16.71 -1.07
CA HIS A 218 -2.36 -17.75 -2.08
C HIS A 218 -3.20 -18.94 -1.62
N HIS A 219 -4.10 -19.40 -2.47
CA HIS A 219 -4.94 -20.56 -2.22
C HIS A 219 -4.44 -21.77 -3.01
N ASN A 220 -4.13 -22.86 -2.32
CA ASN A 220 -3.77 -24.14 -2.94
C ASN A 220 -4.49 -25.32 -2.28
N GLU A 221 -4.17 -26.53 -2.73
CA GLU A 221 -4.75 -27.78 -2.23
C GLU A 221 -4.51 -28.02 -0.72
N PHE A 222 -3.51 -27.37 -0.12
CA PHE A 222 -3.18 -27.44 1.31
C PHE A 222 -3.82 -26.32 2.14
N GLY A 223 -4.53 -25.39 1.51
CA GLY A 223 -5.24 -24.28 2.15
C GLY A 223 -4.70 -22.91 1.75
N GLU A 224 -4.89 -21.94 2.65
CA GLU A 224 -4.48 -20.56 2.45
C GLU A 224 -3.07 -20.33 3.02
N LEU A 225 -2.18 -19.79 2.18
CA LEU A 225 -0.84 -19.33 2.58
C LEU A 225 -0.79 -17.82 2.47
N GLU A 226 -0.51 -17.15 3.60
CA GLU A 226 -0.37 -15.71 3.65
C GLU A 226 1.12 -15.31 3.82
N THR A 227 1.56 -14.37 2.99
CA THR A 227 2.84 -13.69 3.08
C THR A 227 2.62 -12.20 3.28
N GLN A 228 3.17 -11.62 4.35
CA GLN A 228 3.00 -10.21 4.70
C GLN A 228 4.34 -9.46 4.65
N LEU A 229 4.29 -8.22 4.19
CA LEU A 229 5.40 -7.29 4.17
C LEU A 229 4.95 -5.95 4.77
N SER A 230 5.53 -5.58 5.91
CA SER A 230 5.36 -4.26 6.52
C SER A 230 6.62 -3.43 6.29
N ILE A 231 6.47 -2.21 5.78
CA ILE A 231 7.57 -1.28 5.55
C ILE A 231 7.25 0.04 6.24
N ASP A 232 8.12 0.45 7.17
CA ASP A 232 8.06 1.76 7.79
C ASP A 232 9.27 2.59 7.36
N HIS A 233 9.03 3.60 6.53
CA HIS A 233 10.06 4.56 6.14
C HIS A 233 10.46 5.42 7.33
N SER A 234 11.76 5.59 7.50
CA SER A 234 12.36 6.46 8.52
C SER A 234 12.95 7.73 7.91
N LYS A 235 13.36 7.66 6.64
CA LYS A 235 13.89 8.79 5.87
C LYS A 235 13.67 8.55 4.39
N VAL A 236 13.21 9.57 3.67
CA VAL A 236 13.05 9.60 2.22
C VAL A 236 13.70 10.87 1.72
N GLU A 237 14.55 10.78 0.70
CA GLU A 237 15.23 11.92 0.06
C GLU A 237 15.25 11.72 -1.45
N THR A 238 14.92 12.77 -2.19
CA THR A 238 14.93 12.86 -3.65
C THR A 238 16.19 13.57 -4.14
N SER A 239 16.56 13.36 -5.40
CA SER A 239 17.65 14.08 -6.04
C SER A 239 17.47 14.13 -7.55
N ASP A 240 17.77 15.28 -8.14
CA ASP A 240 17.91 15.43 -9.60
C ASP A 240 19.31 15.03 -10.07
N LYS A 241 20.25 14.83 -9.13
CA LYS A 241 21.61 14.40 -9.45
C LYS A 241 21.70 12.88 -9.44
N PRO A 242 22.41 12.27 -10.41
CA PRO A 242 22.61 10.83 -10.43
C PRO A 242 23.23 10.28 -9.14
N ILE A 243 22.60 9.25 -8.58
CA ILE A 243 23.14 8.46 -7.47
C ILE A 243 23.72 7.15 -7.97
N LYS A 244 24.59 6.52 -7.16
CA LYS A 244 25.25 5.26 -7.52
C LYS A 244 24.43 4.04 -7.08
N PHE A 245 24.43 2.99 -7.91
CA PHE A 245 23.80 1.69 -7.67
C PHE A 245 24.84 0.56 -7.66
N PRO A 246 25.80 0.54 -6.71
CA PRO A 246 26.93 -0.38 -6.76
C PRO A 246 26.49 -1.83 -6.52
N PHE A 247 26.68 -2.68 -7.51
CA PHE A 247 26.38 -4.10 -7.44
C PHE A 247 27.49 -4.90 -8.14
N THR A 248 28.29 -5.61 -7.35
CA THR A 248 29.41 -6.42 -7.85
C THR A 248 29.36 -7.75 -7.12
N VAL A 249 29.23 -8.83 -7.88
CA VAL A 249 29.20 -10.19 -7.35
C VAL A 249 30.63 -10.61 -7.03
N PRO A 250 30.97 -10.96 -5.77
CA PRO A 250 32.31 -11.41 -5.44
C PRO A 250 32.58 -12.79 -6.04
N LYS A 251 33.78 -13.02 -6.60
CA LYS A 251 34.16 -14.26 -7.29
C LYS A 251 33.96 -15.57 -6.50
N LYS A 252 33.89 -15.47 -5.17
CA LYS A 252 33.77 -16.62 -4.25
C LYS A 252 32.32 -17.02 -3.94
N TYR A 253 31.34 -16.36 -4.58
CA TYR A 253 29.93 -16.61 -4.34
C TYR A 253 29.44 -17.68 -5.31
N GLU A 254 28.61 -18.58 -4.79
CA GLU A 254 28.01 -19.63 -5.59
C GLU A 254 26.82 -19.06 -6.37
N VAL A 255 26.77 -19.32 -7.68
CA VAL A 255 25.64 -18.96 -8.53
C VAL A 255 24.57 -20.03 -8.36
N GLN A 256 23.38 -19.62 -7.97
CA GLN A 256 22.19 -20.47 -7.88
C GLN A 256 21.27 -20.19 -9.07
#